data_AF-A0A4Q5WUL2-F1
#
_entry.id   AF-A0A4Q5WUL2-F1
#
_cell.length_a   1.000
_cell.length_b   1.000
_cell.length_c   1.000
_cell.angle_alpha   90.00
_cell.angle_beta   90.00
_cell.angle_gamma   90.00
#
_symmetry.space_group_name_H-M   'P 1'
#
loop_
_entity.id
_entity.type
_entity.pdbx_description
1 polymer ?
#
loop_
_entity_poly.entity_id
_entity_poly.type
_entity_poly.pdbx_seq_one_letter_code
_entity_poly.pdbx_strand_id
1 'polypeptide(L)'
;MQAATPKKLSTRRVILATSVTCIGAWICAYLATEIYRDYALGLFIWLPTVIGAVSTMIGGYKQPVRPAALRNLALFTLLIFCLGLLVFAWEGLICLIMAAPIGLLFTWVGYNIGMLLIRRSMGSVPAASVALLLSVPALMGFENRAGGGVSLRSVTTVIEIAAAPEQVWAGVIAFPELRAPTEFIFKTGIAYPVNATITGSGVGAIRHCNFSTGSFVEPITVWDEPRLLKFSVVQQPVPLKELSPFSVTPNHLHGYWVSKEGQFRLTRLPGGGTRLEGTTWYENRIRPGFYWSLWSDFIVHKIHERVLSHIKELAEHP
;
A
#
# COMPACT_ATOMS: atom_id res chain seq x y z
N MET A 1 -30.60 -41.24 -8.06
CA MET A 1 -30.37 -40.07 -7.16
C MET A 1 -30.84 -38.81 -7.87
N GLN A 2 -31.97 -38.23 -7.45
CA GLN A 2 -32.41 -36.93 -7.98
C GLN A 2 -31.43 -35.85 -7.51
N ALA A 3 -30.80 -35.13 -8.44
CA ALA A 3 -29.99 -33.97 -8.13
C ALA A 3 -30.90 -32.89 -7.55
N ALA A 4 -30.80 -32.65 -6.24
CA ALA A 4 -31.59 -31.62 -5.56
C ALA A 4 -31.35 -30.26 -6.24
N THR A 5 -32.43 -29.59 -6.64
CA THR A 5 -32.39 -28.27 -7.28
C THR A 5 -31.71 -27.28 -6.33
N PRO A 6 -30.66 -26.57 -6.76
CA PRO A 6 -29.87 -25.76 -5.85
C PRO A 6 -30.70 -24.55 -5.37
N LYS A 7 -30.86 -24.44 -4.04
CA LYS A 7 -31.72 -23.46 -3.36
C LYS A 7 -31.00 -22.10 -3.20
N LYS A 8 -31.77 -21.03 -3.04
CA LYS A 8 -31.27 -19.72 -2.59
C LYS A 8 -30.83 -19.81 -1.13
N LEU A 9 -29.81 -19.05 -0.72
CA LEU A 9 -29.42 -18.93 0.69
C LEU A 9 -30.54 -18.26 1.49
N SER A 10 -30.82 -18.77 2.69
CA SER A 10 -31.72 -18.10 3.63
C SER A 10 -31.01 -16.93 4.33
N THR A 11 -31.74 -15.87 4.64
CA THR A 11 -31.23 -14.69 5.33
C THR A 11 -30.52 -15.04 6.65
N ARG A 12 -31.09 -15.97 7.42
CA ARG A 12 -30.48 -16.45 8.68
C ARG A 12 -29.08 -17.05 8.48
N ARG A 13 -28.86 -17.77 7.37
CA ARG A 13 -27.55 -18.35 7.05
C ARG A 13 -26.55 -17.31 6.57
N VAL A 14 -27.01 -16.33 5.79
CA VAL A 14 -26.17 -15.20 5.38
C VAL A 14 -25.67 -14.47 6.63
N ILE A 15 -26.58 -14.12 7.54
CA ILE A 15 -26.24 -13.44 8.80
C ILE A 15 -25.27 -14.30 9.62
N LEU A 16 -25.55 -15.58 9.84
CA LEU A 16 -24.67 -16.46 10.62
C LEU A 16 -23.27 -16.57 10.01
N ALA A 17 -23.19 -16.84 8.70
CA ALA A 17 -21.91 -17.01 8.01
C ALA A 17 -21.10 -15.72 8.01
N THR A 18 -21.73 -14.58 7.71
CA THR A 18 -21.08 -13.27 7.71
C THR A 18 -20.63 -12.89 9.11
N SER A 19 -21.51 -12.93 10.12
CA SER A 19 -21.18 -12.48 11.48
C SER A 19 -20.06 -13.31 12.12
N VAL A 20 -20.14 -14.65 12.04
CA VAL A 20 -19.10 -15.52 12.64
C VAL A 20 -17.75 -15.28 11.95
N THR A 21 -17.75 -15.18 10.62
CA THR A 21 -16.52 -14.98 9.86
C THR A 21 -15.93 -13.60 10.12
N CYS A 22 -16.74 -12.53 10.09
CA CYS A 22 -16.27 -11.16 10.30
C CYS A 22 -15.76 -10.94 11.72
N ILE A 23 -16.45 -11.45 12.75
CA ILE A 23 -15.97 -11.33 14.14
C ILE A 23 -14.61 -12.00 14.30
N GLY A 24 -14.46 -13.24 13.82
CA GLY A 24 -13.17 -13.94 13.86
C GLY A 24 -12.09 -13.22 13.06
N ALA A 25 -12.43 -12.71 11.87
CA ALA A 25 -11.51 -11.98 11.01
C ALA A 25 -11.06 -10.65 11.60
N TRP A 26 -11.95 -9.89 12.26
CA TRP A 26 -11.59 -8.64 12.94
C TRP A 26 -10.69 -8.90 14.14
N ILE A 27 -10.93 -9.96 14.91
CA ILE A 27 -10.00 -10.36 15.98
C ILE A 27 -8.62 -10.65 15.37
N CYS A 28 -8.54 -11.40 14.28
CA CYS A 28 -7.27 -11.70 13.62
C CYS A 28 -6.58 -10.43 13.08
N ALA A 29 -7.34 -9.52 12.47
CA ALA A 29 -6.83 -8.25 11.97
C ALA A 29 -6.27 -7.39 13.11
N TYR A 30 -6.99 -7.27 14.22
CA TYR A 30 -6.53 -6.57 15.42
C TYR A 30 -5.23 -7.16 15.97
N LEU A 31 -5.14 -8.50 16.05
CA LEU A 31 -3.91 -9.16 16.48
C LEU A 31 -2.74 -8.82 15.55
N ALA A 32 -2.97 -8.79 14.23
CA ALA A 32 -1.94 -8.44 13.25
C ALA A 32 -1.46 -6.99 13.37
N THR A 33 -2.40 -6.04 13.42
CA THR A 33 -2.08 -4.61 13.32
C THR A 33 -1.65 -4.00 14.65
N GLU A 34 -2.25 -4.41 15.78
CA GLU A 34 -2.01 -3.80 17.09
C GLU A 34 -1.01 -4.58 17.95
N ILE A 35 -1.07 -5.92 17.91
CA ILE A 35 -0.21 -6.77 18.75
C ILE A 35 1.08 -7.11 18.03
N TYR A 36 0.99 -7.80 16.90
CA TYR A 36 2.18 -8.20 16.14
C TYR A 36 2.83 -7.03 15.42
N ARG A 37 2.05 -6.01 15.04
CA ARG A 37 2.47 -4.88 14.20
C ARG A 37 3.22 -5.39 12.98
N ASP A 38 2.62 -6.37 12.32
CA ASP A 38 3.20 -7.02 11.15
C ASP A 38 2.16 -7.09 10.03
N TYR A 39 2.55 -6.54 8.88
CA TYR A 39 1.71 -6.37 7.71
C TYR A 39 2.17 -7.37 6.65
N ALA A 40 1.93 -8.65 6.97
CA ALA A 40 2.52 -9.81 6.28
C ALA A 40 1.53 -10.64 5.45
N LEU A 41 1.96 -11.81 4.97
CA LEU A 41 1.13 -12.70 4.12
C LEU A 41 -0.07 -13.22 4.90
N GLY A 42 0.06 -13.42 6.21
CA GLY A 42 -1.05 -13.77 7.10
C GLY A 42 -2.22 -12.79 6.99
N LEU A 43 -1.94 -11.49 6.98
CA LEU A 43 -2.95 -10.43 6.90
C LEU A 43 -3.51 -10.28 5.48
N PHE A 44 -2.67 -10.28 4.46
CA PHE A 44 -3.06 -9.89 3.11
C PHE A 44 -3.41 -11.03 2.17
N ILE A 45 -2.98 -12.26 2.46
CA ILE A 45 -3.20 -13.44 1.64
C ILE A 45 -4.06 -14.44 2.40
N TRP A 46 -3.61 -14.84 3.59
CA TRP A 46 -4.22 -15.95 4.30
C TRP A 46 -5.56 -15.58 4.93
N LEU A 47 -5.65 -14.42 5.59
CA LEU A 47 -6.91 -13.96 6.19
C LEU A 47 -8.04 -13.82 5.15
N PRO A 48 -7.87 -13.16 3.98
CA PRO A 48 -8.90 -13.16 2.93
C PRO A 48 -9.27 -14.56 2.44
N THR A 49 -8.28 -15.46 2.32
CA THR A 49 -8.53 -16.87 1.97
C THR A 49 -9.42 -17.55 3.03
N VAL A 50 -9.15 -17.33 4.32
CA VAL A 50 -9.96 -17.87 5.42
C VAL A 50 -11.36 -17.24 5.44
N ILE A 51 -11.49 -15.93 5.20
CA ILE A 51 -12.79 -15.26 5.07
C ILE A 51 -13.61 -15.93 3.97
N GLY A 52 -13.03 -16.14 2.78
CA GLY A 52 -13.69 -16.78 1.66
C GLY A 52 -14.08 -18.23 1.96
N ALA A 53 -13.20 -19.00 2.59
CA ALA A 53 -13.43 -20.41 2.91
C ALA A 53 -14.51 -20.58 3.99
N VAL A 54 -14.37 -19.90 5.14
CA VAL A 54 -15.25 -20.07 6.30
C VAL A 54 -16.67 -19.60 6.00
N SER A 55 -16.84 -18.43 5.37
CA SER A 55 -18.17 -17.94 4.97
C SER A 55 -18.87 -18.91 4.01
N THR A 56 -18.12 -19.46 3.04
CA THR A 56 -18.61 -20.47 2.09
C THR A 56 -19.01 -21.77 2.79
N MET A 57 -18.17 -22.26 3.72
CA MET A 57 -18.40 -23.49 4.46
C MET A 57 -19.66 -23.41 5.33
N ILE A 58 -19.82 -22.32 6.09
CA ILE A 58 -21.00 -22.11 6.94
C ILE A 58 -22.26 -21.93 6.06
N GLY A 59 -22.17 -21.14 4.99
CA GLY A 59 -23.29 -20.91 4.07
C GLY A 59 -23.77 -22.19 3.37
N GLY A 60 -22.84 -23.03 2.93
CA GLY A 60 -23.10 -24.27 2.19
C GLY A 60 -23.33 -25.51 3.06
N TYR A 61 -23.19 -25.41 4.38
CA TYR A 61 -23.26 -26.58 5.27
C TYR A 61 -24.58 -27.35 5.16
N LYS A 62 -24.51 -28.64 4.81
CA LYS A 62 -25.66 -29.56 4.66
C LYS A 62 -26.79 -29.04 3.76
N GLN A 63 -26.51 -28.15 2.80
CA GLN A 63 -27.52 -27.67 1.85
C GLN A 63 -27.01 -27.62 0.41
N PRO A 64 -27.83 -28.04 -0.57
CA PRO A 64 -27.53 -27.84 -1.98
C PRO A 64 -27.77 -26.37 -2.33
N VAL A 65 -26.70 -25.58 -2.33
CA VAL A 65 -26.73 -24.14 -2.65
C VAL A 65 -26.02 -23.89 -3.98
N ARG A 66 -26.51 -22.91 -4.75
CA ARG A 66 -25.87 -22.51 -6.01
C ARG A 66 -24.44 -21.99 -5.74
N PRO A 67 -23.42 -22.44 -6.50
CA PRO A 67 -22.04 -21.94 -6.35
C PRO A 67 -21.94 -20.41 -6.43
N ALA A 68 -22.69 -19.78 -7.36
CA ALA A 68 -22.73 -18.33 -7.50
C ALA A 68 -23.25 -17.62 -6.23
N ALA A 69 -24.19 -18.22 -5.49
CA ALA A 69 -24.70 -17.62 -4.26
C ALA A 69 -23.67 -17.68 -3.13
N LEU A 70 -22.88 -18.75 -3.05
CA LEU A 70 -21.78 -18.88 -2.09
C LEU A 70 -20.60 -17.96 -2.42
N ARG A 71 -20.26 -17.81 -3.72
CA ARG A 71 -19.27 -16.82 -4.17
C ARG A 71 -19.68 -15.41 -3.76
N ASN A 72 -20.94 -15.04 -4.02
CA ASN A 72 -21.46 -13.72 -3.67
C ASN A 72 -21.48 -13.52 -2.14
N LEU A 73 -21.78 -14.57 -1.36
CA LEU A 73 -21.67 -14.54 0.10
C LEU A 73 -20.23 -14.29 0.57
N ALA A 74 -19.24 -14.95 -0.03
CA ALA A 74 -17.84 -14.75 0.32
C ALA A 74 -17.37 -13.32 0.04
N LEU A 75 -17.69 -12.79 -1.14
CA LEU A 75 -17.40 -11.40 -1.51
C LEU A 75 -18.14 -10.39 -0.63
N PHE A 76 -19.41 -10.66 -0.31
CA PHE A 76 -20.18 -9.84 0.62
C PHE A 76 -19.58 -9.85 2.02
N THR A 77 -19.08 -11.01 2.49
CA THR A 77 -18.42 -11.11 3.79
C THR A 77 -17.11 -10.32 3.81
N LEU A 78 -16.32 -10.35 2.73
CA LEU A 78 -15.14 -9.48 2.59
C LEU A 78 -15.53 -7.99 2.64
N LEU A 79 -16.60 -7.59 1.95
CA LEU A 79 -17.10 -6.22 1.99
C LEU A 79 -17.46 -5.79 3.42
N ILE A 80 -18.22 -6.62 4.14
CA ILE A 80 -18.59 -6.33 5.55
C ILE A 80 -17.34 -6.27 6.44
N PHE A 81 -16.37 -7.16 6.23
CA PHE A 81 -15.10 -7.11 6.94
C PHE A 81 -14.37 -5.77 6.72
N CYS A 82 -14.21 -5.34 5.46
CA CYS A 82 -13.59 -4.05 5.10
C CYS A 82 -14.36 -2.85 5.68
N LEU A 83 -15.69 -2.87 5.60
CA LEU A 83 -16.52 -1.81 6.21
C LEU A 83 -16.34 -1.76 7.73
N GLY A 84 -16.19 -2.90 8.39
CA GLY A 84 -15.85 -2.94 9.82
C GLY A 84 -14.52 -2.30 10.13
N LEU A 85 -13.48 -2.54 9.31
CA LEU A 85 -12.17 -1.89 9.51
C LEU A 85 -12.25 -0.36 9.44
N LEU A 86 -13.09 0.17 8.54
CA LEU A 86 -13.35 1.61 8.42
C LEU A 86 -14.13 2.15 9.63
N VAL A 87 -15.18 1.45 10.06
CA VAL A 87 -16.03 1.86 11.19
C VAL A 87 -15.24 1.85 12.50
N PHE A 88 -14.35 0.87 12.69
CA PHE A 88 -13.48 0.79 13.86
C PHE A 88 -12.22 1.64 13.74
N ALA A 89 -12.08 2.45 12.68
CA ALA A 89 -10.96 3.37 12.49
C ALA A 89 -9.58 2.68 12.53
N TRP A 90 -9.49 1.40 12.14
CA TRP A 90 -8.23 0.65 12.11
C TRP A 90 -7.44 0.89 10.82
N GLU A 91 -8.15 1.07 9.72
CA GLU A 91 -7.59 1.28 8.38
C GLU A 91 -8.33 2.43 7.71
N GLY A 92 -7.68 3.12 6.78
CA GLY A 92 -8.33 4.14 5.96
C GLY A 92 -8.73 3.66 4.57
N LEU A 93 -9.53 4.48 3.90
CA LEU A 93 -10.19 4.09 2.65
C LEU A 93 -9.19 3.79 1.54
N ILE A 94 -8.10 4.54 1.44
CA ILE A 94 -7.14 4.40 0.35
C ILE A 94 -6.32 3.14 0.52
N CYS A 95 -5.86 2.84 1.73
CA CYS A 95 -5.15 1.59 2.02
C CYS A 95 -6.03 0.36 1.76
N LEU A 96 -7.33 0.42 2.04
CA LEU A 96 -8.26 -0.65 1.66
C LEU A 96 -8.46 -0.78 0.15
N ILE A 97 -8.53 0.33 -0.59
CA ILE A 97 -8.58 0.30 -2.06
C ILE A 97 -7.30 -0.34 -2.61
N MET A 98 -6.14 0.01 -2.04
CA MET A 98 -4.86 -0.57 -2.41
C MET A 98 -4.79 -2.06 -2.04
N ALA A 99 -5.42 -2.51 -0.96
CA ALA A 99 -5.47 -3.93 -0.57
C ALA A 99 -6.56 -4.73 -1.30
N ALA A 100 -7.55 -4.08 -1.91
CA ALA A 100 -8.72 -4.74 -2.50
C ALA A 100 -8.37 -5.77 -3.60
N PRO A 101 -7.42 -5.54 -4.53
CA PRO A 101 -7.08 -6.52 -5.56
C PRO A 101 -6.63 -7.87 -4.99
N ILE A 102 -5.74 -7.85 -3.99
CA ILE A 102 -5.25 -9.07 -3.33
C ILE A 102 -6.34 -9.69 -2.45
N GLY A 103 -7.11 -8.88 -1.73
CA GLY A 103 -8.21 -9.35 -0.89
C GLY A 103 -9.30 -10.07 -1.70
N LEU A 104 -9.70 -9.51 -2.85
CA LEU A 104 -10.68 -10.12 -3.76
C LEU A 104 -10.16 -11.43 -4.36
N LEU A 105 -8.91 -11.44 -4.84
CA LEU A 105 -8.28 -12.63 -5.41
C LEU A 105 -8.23 -13.78 -4.40
N PHE A 106 -7.71 -13.53 -3.21
CA PHE A 106 -7.55 -14.57 -2.20
C PHE A 106 -8.86 -14.97 -1.51
N THR A 107 -9.84 -14.06 -1.40
CA THR A 107 -11.21 -14.44 -1.01
C THR A 107 -11.84 -15.39 -2.03
N TRP A 108 -11.61 -15.16 -3.33
CA TRP A 108 -12.06 -16.07 -4.37
C TRP A 108 -11.37 -17.44 -4.30
N VAL A 109 -10.05 -17.47 -4.02
CA VAL A 109 -9.33 -18.73 -3.75
C VAL A 109 -9.94 -19.45 -2.54
N GLY A 110 -10.16 -18.72 -1.45
CA GLY A 110 -10.82 -19.21 -0.24
C GLY A 110 -12.19 -19.83 -0.50
N TYR A 111 -13.02 -19.15 -1.29
CA TYR A 111 -14.32 -19.67 -1.72
C TYR A 111 -14.18 -21.05 -2.42
N ASN A 112 -13.21 -21.22 -3.32
CA ASN A 112 -12.98 -22.50 -3.99
C ASN A 112 -12.51 -23.60 -3.02
N ILE A 113 -11.66 -23.26 -2.05
CA ILE A 113 -11.26 -24.18 -0.97
C ILE A 113 -12.48 -24.60 -0.14
N GLY A 114 -13.31 -23.65 0.28
CA GLY A 114 -14.55 -23.92 1.02
C GLY A 114 -15.51 -24.83 0.24
N MET A 115 -15.66 -24.60 -1.06
CA MET A 115 -16.44 -25.46 -1.96
C MET A 115 -15.90 -26.89 -2.02
N LEU A 116 -14.57 -27.06 -2.11
CA LEU A 116 -13.92 -28.36 -2.13
C LEU A 116 -14.14 -29.13 -0.83
N LEU A 117 -13.97 -28.46 0.32
CA LEU A 117 -14.15 -29.05 1.65
C LEU A 117 -15.60 -29.51 1.87
N ILE A 118 -16.58 -28.70 1.46
CA ILE A 118 -18.01 -29.09 1.52
C ILE A 118 -18.27 -30.31 0.63
N ARG A 119 -17.78 -30.29 -0.63
CA ARG A 119 -18.06 -31.36 -1.60
C ARG A 119 -17.46 -32.70 -1.21
N ARG A 120 -16.26 -32.70 -0.64
CA ARG A 120 -15.60 -33.92 -0.19
C ARG A 120 -16.08 -34.42 1.17
N SER A 121 -17.03 -33.73 1.81
CA SER A 121 -17.49 -34.02 3.17
C SER A 121 -16.33 -34.19 4.15
N MET A 122 -15.30 -33.35 4.01
CA MET A 122 -14.08 -33.45 4.82
C MET A 122 -14.33 -32.89 6.23
N GLY A 123 -14.60 -33.80 7.17
CA GLY A 123 -14.72 -33.48 8.60
C GLY A 123 -15.97 -32.68 8.97
N SER A 124 -16.03 -32.22 10.21
CA SER A 124 -17.12 -31.36 10.68
C SER A 124 -16.83 -29.90 10.27
N VAL A 125 -17.79 -29.28 9.57
CA VAL A 125 -17.67 -27.88 9.14
C VAL A 125 -17.37 -26.94 10.32
N PRO A 126 -18.03 -27.07 11.50
CA PRO A 126 -17.70 -26.22 12.64
C PRO A 126 -16.24 -26.35 13.09
N ALA A 127 -15.70 -27.56 13.23
CA ALA A 127 -14.32 -27.75 13.66
C ALA A 127 -13.32 -27.24 12.61
N ALA A 128 -13.59 -27.49 11.33
CA ALA A 128 -12.75 -27.00 10.25
C ALA A 128 -12.77 -25.46 10.13
N SER A 129 -13.93 -24.82 10.35
CA SER A 129 -14.03 -23.36 10.40
C SER A 129 -13.24 -22.76 11.57
N VAL A 130 -13.33 -23.36 12.76
CA VAL A 130 -12.52 -22.94 13.92
C VAL A 130 -11.03 -23.14 13.65
N ALA A 131 -10.63 -24.29 13.11
CA ALA A 131 -9.24 -24.57 12.77
C ALA A 131 -8.68 -23.56 11.75
N LEU A 132 -9.45 -23.21 10.71
CA LEU A 132 -9.05 -22.20 9.72
C LEU A 132 -8.92 -20.81 10.37
N LEU A 133 -9.86 -20.40 11.22
CA LEU A 133 -9.75 -19.12 11.93
C LEU A 133 -8.53 -19.08 12.85
N LEU A 134 -8.25 -20.15 13.60
CA LEU A 134 -7.08 -20.24 14.47
C LEU A 134 -5.75 -20.34 13.70
N SER A 135 -5.78 -20.83 12.46
CA SER A 135 -4.57 -20.90 11.62
C SER A 135 -4.05 -19.50 11.23
N VAL A 136 -4.90 -18.47 11.22
CA VAL A 136 -4.51 -17.10 10.88
C VAL A 136 -3.52 -16.51 11.88
N PRO A 137 -3.85 -16.38 13.19
CA PRO A 137 -2.91 -15.85 14.17
C PRO A 137 -1.69 -16.77 14.37
N ALA A 138 -1.82 -18.08 14.13
CA ALA A 138 -0.69 -19.00 14.15
C ALA A 138 0.33 -18.68 13.04
N LEU A 139 -0.14 -18.45 11.81
CA LEU A 139 0.73 -18.03 10.71
C LEU A 139 1.34 -16.65 10.96
N MET A 140 0.54 -15.67 11.39
CA MET A 140 1.04 -14.33 11.71
C MET A 140 2.11 -14.34 12.81
N GLY A 141 1.91 -15.14 13.87
CA GLY A 141 2.91 -15.30 14.93
C GLY A 141 4.18 -16.01 14.46
N PHE A 142 4.08 -16.90 13.46
CA PHE A 142 5.24 -17.49 12.81
C PHE A 142 5.99 -16.47 11.94
N GLU A 143 5.29 -15.70 11.11
CA GLU A 143 5.87 -14.66 10.26
C GLU A 143 6.62 -13.59 11.07
N ASN A 144 6.00 -13.12 12.14
CA ASN A 144 6.58 -12.14 13.04
C ASN A 144 7.91 -12.61 13.66
N ARG A 145 8.03 -13.92 13.94
CA ARG A 145 9.27 -14.53 14.46
C ARG A 145 10.30 -14.85 13.38
N ALA A 146 9.86 -15.31 12.22
CA ALA A 146 10.75 -15.66 11.11
C ALA A 146 11.54 -14.44 10.63
N GLY A 147 10.99 -13.25 10.84
CA GLY A 147 11.62 -11.99 10.46
C GLY A 147 11.55 -11.79 8.96
N GLY A 148 11.43 -10.52 8.57
CA GLY A 148 11.37 -10.15 7.18
C GLY A 148 12.60 -9.42 6.68
N GLY A 149 13.33 -10.00 5.73
CA GLY A 149 14.32 -9.25 4.95
C GLY A 149 13.67 -8.02 4.32
N VAL A 150 14.23 -6.85 4.61
CA VAL A 150 13.88 -5.56 4.00
C VAL A 150 14.91 -5.28 2.92
N SER A 151 14.48 -5.26 1.66
CA SER A 151 15.37 -4.94 0.54
C SER A 151 15.31 -3.46 0.23
N LEU A 152 16.46 -2.82 0.09
CA LEU A 152 16.55 -1.47 -0.46
C LEU A 152 16.14 -1.51 -1.93
N ARG A 153 15.17 -0.67 -2.31
CA ARG A 153 14.63 -0.59 -3.66
C ARG A 153 14.80 0.82 -4.21
N SER A 154 15.10 0.94 -5.50
CA SER A 154 15.32 2.22 -6.16
C SER A 154 14.29 2.46 -7.27
N VAL A 155 13.81 3.70 -7.37
CA VAL A 155 12.91 4.16 -8.44
C VAL A 155 13.55 5.36 -9.11
N THR A 156 13.66 5.34 -10.43
CA THR A 156 14.25 6.45 -11.21
C THR A 156 13.24 6.95 -12.24
N THR A 157 13.02 8.27 -12.25
CA THR A 157 12.24 8.97 -13.28
C THR A 157 13.17 9.89 -14.07
N VAL A 158 12.98 9.97 -15.38
CA VAL A 158 13.84 10.73 -16.29
C VAL A 158 13.00 11.68 -17.13
N ILE A 159 13.47 12.91 -17.29
CA ILE A 159 12.93 13.87 -18.26
C ILE A 159 14.06 14.56 -19.03
N GLU A 160 13.71 15.16 -20.16
CA GLU A 160 14.61 16.02 -20.94
C GLU A 160 14.12 17.48 -20.89
N ILE A 161 15.06 18.39 -20.66
CA ILE A 161 14.86 19.82 -20.45
C ILE A 161 15.66 20.58 -21.50
N ALA A 162 15.03 21.51 -22.20
CA ALA A 162 15.61 22.41 -23.19
C ALA A 162 16.32 23.61 -22.52
N ALA A 163 17.15 23.32 -21.52
CA ALA A 163 17.97 24.28 -20.80
C ALA A 163 19.33 23.66 -20.43
N ALA A 164 20.35 24.49 -20.26
CA ALA A 164 21.69 24.02 -19.91
C ALA A 164 21.71 23.47 -18.47
N PRO A 165 22.60 22.51 -18.13
CA PRO A 165 22.64 21.90 -16.79
C PRO A 165 22.77 22.92 -15.66
N GLU A 166 23.48 24.01 -15.91
CA GLU A 166 23.71 25.10 -14.95
C GLU A 166 22.40 25.84 -14.61
N GLN A 167 21.48 25.97 -15.57
CA GLN A 167 20.15 26.56 -15.34
C GLN A 167 19.25 25.60 -14.57
N VAL A 168 19.29 24.30 -14.93
CA VAL A 168 18.52 23.25 -14.26
C VAL A 168 18.97 23.06 -12.81
N TRP A 169 20.27 23.21 -12.54
CA TRP A 169 20.88 23.02 -11.23
C TRP A 169 20.25 23.85 -10.12
N ALA A 170 19.89 25.11 -10.41
CA ALA A 170 19.22 25.99 -9.46
C ALA A 170 17.91 25.36 -8.93
N GLY A 171 17.06 24.85 -9.83
CA GLY A 171 15.82 24.16 -9.48
C GLY A 171 16.04 22.80 -8.80
N VAL A 172 17.18 22.16 -9.03
CA VAL A 172 17.55 20.90 -8.35
C VAL A 172 17.89 21.14 -6.89
N ILE A 173 18.54 22.26 -6.55
CA ILE A 173 18.89 22.62 -5.18
C ILE A 173 17.63 23.00 -4.38
N ALA A 174 16.85 23.93 -4.91
CA ALA A 174 15.67 24.51 -4.27
C ALA A 174 14.69 25.00 -5.34
N PHE A 175 13.40 24.97 -5.02
CA PHE A 175 12.37 25.46 -5.93
C PHE A 175 11.23 26.11 -5.14
N PRO A 176 10.59 27.15 -5.72
CA PRO A 176 9.44 27.82 -5.11
C PRO A 176 8.21 26.90 -5.03
N GLU A 177 7.07 27.45 -4.63
CA GLU A 177 5.85 26.68 -4.51
C GLU A 177 5.34 26.14 -5.86
N LEU A 178 5.11 24.82 -5.90
CA LEU A 178 4.47 24.13 -7.01
C LEU A 178 2.98 24.50 -7.06
N ARG A 179 2.45 24.62 -8.28
CA ARG A 179 0.99 24.73 -8.50
C ARG A 179 0.24 23.57 -7.83
N ALA A 180 -0.97 23.82 -7.34
CA ALA A 180 -1.80 22.78 -6.72
C ALA A 180 -1.90 21.51 -7.60
N PRO A 181 -1.91 20.31 -7.00
CA PRO A 181 -1.93 19.06 -7.75
C PRO A 181 -3.22 18.88 -8.55
N THR A 182 -3.07 18.48 -9.80
CA THR A 182 -4.19 18.14 -10.70
C THR A 182 -4.41 16.63 -10.74
N GLU A 183 -3.38 15.85 -10.41
CA GLU A 183 -3.35 14.39 -10.42
C GLU A 183 -4.32 13.83 -9.39
N PHE A 184 -5.14 12.86 -9.80
CA PHE A 184 -6.18 12.29 -8.94
C PHE A 184 -5.61 11.66 -7.67
N ILE A 185 -4.44 11.02 -7.76
CA ILE A 185 -3.79 10.34 -6.62
C ILE A 185 -3.50 11.29 -5.45
N PHE A 186 -3.13 12.55 -5.71
CA PHE A 186 -2.83 13.51 -4.66
C PHE A 186 -4.08 14.12 -4.02
N LYS A 187 -5.27 13.86 -4.58
CA LYS A 187 -6.56 14.16 -3.94
C LYS A 187 -7.00 13.07 -2.97
N THR A 188 -6.27 11.97 -2.89
CA THR A 188 -6.59 10.84 -2.01
C THR A 188 -5.98 10.95 -0.60
N GLY A 189 -5.25 12.04 -0.32
CA GLY A 189 -4.54 12.24 0.93
C GLY A 189 -3.09 11.76 0.91
N ILE A 190 -2.63 11.11 -0.16
CA ILE A 190 -1.21 10.83 -0.42
C ILE A 190 -0.41 12.13 -0.42
N ALA A 191 0.70 12.12 0.31
CA ALA A 191 1.58 13.27 0.44
C ALA A 191 2.17 13.65 -0.91
N TYR A 192 2.25 14.95 -1.20
CA TYR A 192 2.80 15.49 -2.43
C TYR A 192 3.72 16.68 -2.17
N PRO A 193 4.71 16.93 -3.04
CA PRO A 193 5.67 18.02 -2.87
C PRO A 193 5.01 19.38 -3.11
N VAL A 194 5.38 20.34 -2.27
CA VAL A 194 4.89 21.73 -2.25
C VAL A 194 6.00 22.70 -2.63
N ASN A 195 7.16 22.64 -1.97
CA ASN A 195 8.35 23.43 -2.33
C ASN A 195 9.62 22.75 -1.79
N ALA A 196 10.80 23.29 -2.12
CA ALA A 196 12.05 22.85 -1.52
C ALA A 196 12.94 24.05 -1.20
N THR A 197 13.47 24.08 0.03
CA THR A 197 14.44 25.08 0.48
C THR A 197 15.74 24.41 0.88
N ILE A 198 16.82 25.18 0.96
CA ILE A 198 18.12 24.69 1.41
C ILE A 198 18.76 25.67 2.38
N THR A 199 19.43 25.13 3.40
CA THR A 199 20.26 25.90 4.33
C THR A 199 21.71 25.45 4.19
N GLY A 200 22.62 26.39 3.92
CA GLY A 200 24.03 26.11 3.62
C GLY A 200 24.30 25.85 2.14
N SER A 201 25.52 25.45 1.82
CA SER A 201 25.99 25.10 0.47
C SER A 201 27.03 23.99 0.53
N GLY A 202 27.09 23.15 -0.51
CA GLY A 202 28.01 22.02 -0.58
C GLY A 202 27.57 20.79 0.23
N VAL A 203 28.50 19.86 0.43
CA VAL A 203 28.29 18.67 1.27
C VAL A 203 28.02 19.11 2.72
N GLY A 204 26.98 18.53 3.34
CA GLY A 204 26.53 18.90 4.68
C GLY A 204 25.47 20.01 4.71
N ALA A 205 25.17 20.66 3.58
CA ALA A 205 23.98 21.51 3.47
C ALA A 205 22.71 20.69 3.77
N ILE A 206 21.68 21.34 4.31
CA ILE A 206 20.42 20.68 4.66
C ILE A 206 19.33 21.16 3.74
N ARG A 207 18.83 20.25 2.91
CA ARG A 207 17.66 20.49 2.09
C ARG A 207 16.40 20.11 2.86
N HIS A 208 15.39 20.98 2.78
CA HIS A 208 14.07 20.75 3.34
C HIS A 208 13.08 20.65 2.18
N CYS A 209 12.65 19.42 1.86
CA CYS A 209 11.61 19.21 0.87
C CYS A 209 10.24 19.14 1.56
N ASN A 210 9.42 20.16 1.36
CA ASN A 210 8.15 20.30 2.06
C ASN A 210 7.04 19.63 1.25
N PHE A 211 6.31 18.75 1.92
CA PHE A 211 5.15 18.03 1.40
C PHE A 211 3.88 18.48 2.12
N SER A 212 2.72 18.14 1.56
CA SER A 212 1.40 18.42 2.14
C SER A 212 1.15 17.84 3.55
N THR A 213 2.01 16.93 4.01
CA THR A 213 1.93 16.26 5.32
C THR A 213 3.11 16.57 6.25
N GLY A 214 4.04 17.44 5.84
CA GLY A 214 5.24 17.79 6.60
C GLY A 214 6.49 17.77 5.73
N SER A 215 7.68 17.83 6.33
CA SER A 215 8.94 17.99 5.60
C SER A 215 9.81 16.76 5.63
N PHE A 216 10.46 16.46 4.50
CA PHE A 216 11.67 15.68 4.49
C PHE A 216 12.85 16.57 4.91
N VAL A 217 13.76 16.00 5.70
CA VAL A 217 15.05 16.63 6.04
C VAL A 217 16.15 15.82 5.37
N GLU A 218 16.85 16.47 4.45
CA GLU A 218 17.68 15.85 3.43
C GLU A 218 19.10 16.42 3.46
N PRO A 219 19.98 15.94 4.36
CA PRO A 219 21.39 16.34 4.35
C PRO A 219 22.08 15.93 3.06
N ILE A 220 22.76 16.88 2.41
CA ILE A 220 23.48 16.64 1.17
C ILE A 220 24.75 15.82 1.45
N THR A 221 24.86 14.69 0.76
CA THR A 221 26.00 13.76 0.85
C THR A 221 26.95 13.88 -0.35
N VAL A 222 26.44 14.35 -1.49
CA VAL A 222 27.26 14.67 -2.68
C VAL A 222 26.77 15.97 -3.30
N TRP A 223 27.71 16.90 -3.55
CA TRP A 223 27.49 18.14 -4.27
C TRP A 223 28.54 18.26 -5.38
N ASP A 224 28.22 17.76 -6.57
CA ASP A 224 29.07 17.85 -7.76
C ASP A 224 28.34 18.69 -8.80
N GLU A 225 28.44 20.01 -8.67
CA GLU A 225 27.74 20.98 -9.50
C GLU A 225 28.33 21.05 -10.93
N PRO A 226 27.51 21.04 -12.00
CA PRO A 226 26.04 20.92 -12.04
C PRO A 226 25.56 19.48 -12.33
N ARG A 227 26.35 18.45 -12.03
CA ARG A 227 26.15 17.07 -12.52
C ARG A 227 25.37 16.16 -11.58
N LEU A 228 25.59 16.27 -10.27
CA LEU A 228 25.05 15.32 -9.29
C LEU A 228 24.81 15.95 -7.92
N LEU A 229 23.57 15.87 -7.46
CA LEU A 229 23.18 16.16 -6.09
C LEU A 229 22.66 14.87 -5.45
N LYS A 230 23.30 14.38 -4.39
CA LYS A 230 22.84 13.22 -3.60
C LYS A 230 22.60 13.62 -2.15
N PHE A 231 21.56 13.08 -1.54
CA PHE A 231 21.22 13.34 -0.15
C PHE A 231 20.72 12.08 0.56
N SER A 232 20.97 12.04 1.86
CA SER A 232 20.35 11.06 2.77
C SER A 232 19.04 11.62 3.31
N VAL A 233 18.14 10.76 3.80
CA VAL A 233 16.90 11.17 4.47
C VAL A 233 17.00 10.84 5.95
N VAL A 234 17.05 11.87 6.81
CA VAL A 234 17.10 11.69 8.27
C VAL A 234 15.74 11.86 8.94
N GLN A 235 14.80 12.52 8.26
CA GLN A 235 13.41 12.68 8.69
C GLN A 235 12.50 12.67 7.46
N GLN A 236 11.33 12.04 7.59
CA GLN A 236 10.28 12.03 6.57
C GLN A 236 8.92 12.33 7.20
N PRO A 237 7.97 12.94 6.46
CA PRO A 237 6.61 13.09 6.91
C PRO A 237 5.84 11.76 6.82
N VAL A 238 4.62 11.73 7.36
CA VAL A 238 3.69 10.63 7.10
C VAL A 238 3.38 10.56 5.60
N PRO A 239 3.39 9.37 4.99
CA PRO A 239 3.30 9.24 3.53
C PRO A 239 1.90 9.58 2.98
N LEU A 240 0.87 9.57 3.84
CA LEU A 240 -0.49 9.99 3.50
C LEU A 240 -1.26 10.38 4.76
N LYS A 241 -2.35 11.13 4.58
CA LYS A 241 -3.42 11.33 5.56
C LYS A 241 -4.66 10.60 5.07
N GLU A 242 -5.22 9.71 5.88
CA GLU A 242 -6.34 8.88 5.46
C GLU A 242 -7.62 9.69 5.24
N LEU A 243 -8.41 9.28 4.24
CA LEU A 243 -9.76 9.80 4.02
C LEU A 243 -10.73 9.10 4.97
N SER A 244 -10.99 9.73 6.11
CA SER A 244 -11.93 9.24 7.10
C SER A 244 -12.63 10.40 7.81
N PRO A 245 -13.92 10.25 8.21
CA PRO A 245 -14.55 11.19 9.14
C PRO A 245 -13.93 11.15 10.54
N PHE A 246 -13.14 10.11 10.84
CA PHE A 246 -12.40 9.95 12.09
C PHE A 246 -10.91 10.25 11.86
N SER A 247 -10.19 10.65 12.91
CA SER A 247 -8.73 10.81 12.86
C SER A 247 -8.05 9.43 12.90
N VAL A 248 -7.90 8.81 11.73
CA VAL A 248 -7.31 7.47 11.57
C VAL A 248 -5.83 7.58 11.22
N THR A 249 -4.97 6.93 11.99
CA THR A 249 -3.52 6.85 11.74
C THR A 249 -3.05 5.40 11.85
N PRO A 250 -3.25 4.57 10.80
CA PRO A 250 -2.88 3.17 10.85
C PRO A 250 -1.38 2.99 11.11
N ASN A 251 -1.02 1.93 11.84
CA ASN A 251 0.37 1.68 12.22
C ASN A 251 1.31 1.59 11.00
N HIS A 252 0.83 1.10 9.86
CA HIS A 252 1.63 0.99 8.65
C HIS A 252 2.07 2.35 8.05
N LEU A 253 1.52 3.48 8.49
CA LEU A 253 1.99 4.81 8.07
C LEU A 253 3.31 5.22 8.74
N HIS A 254 3.75 4.49 9.77
CA HIS A 254 4.90 4.83 10.59
C HIS A 254 5.98 3.75 10.51
N GLY A 255 7.01 4.00 9.70
CA GLY A 255 8.22 3.15 9.65
C GLY A 255 8.13 1.90 8.77
N TYR A 256 7.06 1.75 7.98
CA TYR A 256 6.93 0.64 7.02
C TYR A 256 7.42 0.99 5.63
N TRP A 257 7.11 2.20 5.15
CA TRP A 257 7.76 2.78 3.98
C TRP A 257 8.75 3.84 4.45
N VAL A 258 10.03 3.62 4.20
CA VAL A 258 11.11 4.50 4.70
C VAL A 258 11.98 4.93 3.53
N SER A 259 11.98 6.22 3.20
CA SER A 259 12.93 6.80 2.25
C SER A 259 14.30 6.86 2.90
N LYS A 260 15.35 6.47 2.19
CA LYS A 260 16.73 6.42 2.70
C LYS A 260 17.62 7.44 2.03
N GLU A 261 17.51 7.54 0.71
CA GLU A 261 18.37 8.40 -0.09
C GLU A 261 17.58 8.94 -1.29
N GLY A 262 17.99 10.11 -1.76
CA GLY A 262 17.55 10.68 -3.02
C GLY A 262 18.73 11.21 -3.83
N GLN A 263 18.54 11.30 -5.14
CA GLN A 263 19.56 11.77 -6.06
C GLN A 263 18.93 12.48 -7.27
N PHE A 264 19.54 13.59 -7.68
CA PHE A 264 19.34 14.19 -8.98
C PHE A 264 20.64 14.11 -9.79
N ARG A 265 20.58 13.52 -10.99
CA ARG A 265 21.69 13.46 -11.93
C ARG A 265 21.34 14.23 -13.19
N LEU A 266 22.23 15.12 -13.61
CA LEU A 266 22.10 15.93 -14.81
C LEU A 266 23.14 15.47 -15.82
N THR A 267 22.70 15.18 -17.04
CA THR A 267 23.57 14.84 -18.17
C THR A 267 23.32 15.82 -19.31
N ARG A 268 24.37 16.52 -19.76
CA ARG A 268 24.27 17.41 -20.91
C ARG A 268 23.99 16.61 -22.18
N LEU A 269 23.01 17.05 -22.96
CA LEU A 269 22.61 16.45 -24.23
C LEU A 269 23.33 17.15 -25.42
N PRO A 270 23.51 16.47 -26.57
CA PRO A 270 24.19 17.04 -27.74
C PRO A 270 23.61 18.37 -28.27
N GLY A 271 22.33 18.65 -28.01
CA GLY A 271 21.64 19.89 -28.40
C GLY A 271 21.74 21.03 -27.37
N GLY A 272 22.60 20.91 -26.35
CA GLY A 272 22.73 21.91 -25.28
C GLY A 272 21.70 21.81 -24.16
N GLY A 273 20.69 20.94 -24.29
CA GLY A 273 19.73 20.61 -23.24
C GLY A 273 20.29 19.67 -22.16
N THR A 274 19.42 19.28 -21.22
CA THR A 274 19.77 18.46 -20.05
C THR A 274 18.82 17.29 -19.90
N ARG A 275 19.36 16.09 -19.72
CA ARG A 275 18.62 14.95 -19.16
C ARG A 275 18.72 14.99 -17.65
N LEU A 276 17.57 15.09 -16.99
CA LEU A 276 17.47 15.10 -15.53
C LEU A 276 16.88 13.78 -15.04
N GLU A 277 17.64 13.05 -14.23
CA GLU A 277 17.24 11.79 -13.59
C GLU A 277 17.03 12.01 -12.10
N GLY A 278 15.81 11.78 -11.60
CA GLY A 278 15.49 11.76 -10.17
C GLY A 278 15.40 10.31 -9.68
N THR A 279 16.19 9.94 -8.68
CA THR A 279 16.19 8.60 -8.08
C THR A 279 15.90 8.66 -6.59
N THR A 280 15.01 7.80 -6.10
CA THR A 280 14.73 7.60 -4.67
C THR A 280 15.02 6.16 -4.30
N TRP A 281 15.76 5.95 -3.20
CA TRP A 281 15.95 4.64 -2.58
C TRP A 281 15.11 4.54 -1.32
N TYR A 282 14.30 3.49 -1.22
CA TYR A 282 13.41 3.26 -0.09
C TYR A 282 13.41 1.81 0.37
N GLU A 283 12.98 1.63 1.61
CA GLU A 283 12.67 0.34 2.22
C GLU A 283 11.15 0.22 2.37
N ASN A 284 10.58 -0.93 2.01
CA ASN A 284 9.18 -1.25 2.28
C ASN A 284 9.06 -2.57 3.05
N ARG A 285 8.42 -2.51 4.21
CA ARG A 285 8.26 -3.65 5.15
C ARG A 285 6.94 -4.39 4.97
N ILE A 286 6.00 -3.85 4.18
CA ILE A 286 4.69 -4.47 3.91
C ILE A 286 4.86 -5.63 2.91
N ARG A 287 4.22 -6.78 3.17
CA ARG A 287 4.32 -7.99 2.35
C ARG A 287 2.98 -8.42 1.76
N PRO A 288 2.97 -9.09 0.59
CA PRO A 288 4.12 -9.49 -0.21
C PRO A 288 4.80 -8.30 -0.90
N GLY A 289 6.13 -8.22 -0.80
CA GLY A 289 6.90 -7.04 -1.22
C GLY A 289 6.72 -6.68 -2.69
N PHE A 290 6.61 -7.67 -3.59
CA PHE A 290 6.39 -7.42 -5.00
C PHE A 290 5.11 -6.63 -5.27
N TYR A 291 4.04 -6.88 -4.52
CA TYR A 291 2.75 -6.25 -4.71
C TYR A 291 2.78 -4.80 -4.23
N TRP A 292 3.24 -4.61 -3.00
CA TRP A 292 3.30 -3.28 -2.39
C TRP A 292 4.33 -2.38 -3.06
N SER A 293 5.38 -2.94 -3.65
CA SER A 293 6.31 -2.16 -4.47
C SER A 293 5.67 -1.58 -5.73
N LEU A 294 4.64 -2.21 -6.33
CA LEU A 294 3.96 -1.62 -7.49
C LEU A 294 3.29 -0.29 -7.13
N TRP A 295 2.64 -0.26 -5.97
CA TRP A 295 2.03 0.96 -5.44
C TRP A 295 3.08 2.00 -5.05
N SER A 296 4.10 1.60 -4.30
CA SER A 296 5.20 2.49 -3.89
C SER A 296 5.91 3.10 -5.10
N ASP A 297 6.30 2.28 -6.09
CA ASP A 297 6.98 2.74 -7.30
C ASP A 297 6.11 3.70 -8.10
N PHE A 298 4.82 3.39 -8.26
CA PHE A 298 3.86 4.26 -8.94
C PHE A 298 3.73 5.64 -8.25
N ILE A 299 3.60 5.66 -6.93
CA ILE A 299 3.49 6.90 -6.15
C ILE A 299 4.79 7.72 -6.26
N VAL A 300 5.95 7.08 -6.11
CA VAL A 300 7.25 7.75 -6.22
C VAL A 300 7.45 8.32 -7.62
N HIS A 301 7.08 7.59 -8.68
CA HIS A 301 7.11 8.12 -10.04
C HIS A 301 6.25 9.37 -10.19
N LYS A 302 5.02 9.39 -9.65
CA LYS A 302 4.14 10.57 -9.71
C LYS A 302 4.72 11.76 -8.95
N ILE A 303 5.34 11.52 -7.80
CA ILE A 303 6.05 12.56 -7.04
C ILE A 303 7.23 13.12 -7.84
N HIS A 304 8.06 12.25 -8.42
CA HIS A 304 9.18 12.65 -9.27
C HIS A 304 8.71 13.46 -10.47
N GLU A 305 7.73 12.95 -11.24
CA GLU A 305 7.19 13.63 -12.42
C GLU A 305 6.78 15.06 -12.10
N ARG A 306 6.13 15.26 -10.95
CA ARG A 306 5.71 16.58 -10.48
C ARG A 306 6.89 17.52 -10.17
N VAL A 307 7.89 17.05 -9.43
CA VAL A 307 9.09 17.85 -9.12
C VAL A 307 9.89 18.15 -10.38
N LEU A 308 10.18 17.12 -11.18
CA LEU A 308 11.01 17.25 -12.37
C LEU A 308 10.34 18.15 -13.42
N SER A 309 9.03 18.02 -13.63
CA SER A 309 8.30 18.90 -14.55
C SER A 309 8.28 20.35 -14.09
N HIS A 310 8.20 20.59 -12.77
CA HIS A 310 8.28 21.95 -12.25
C HIS A 310 9.68 22.56 -12.45
N ILE A 311 10.75 21.79 -12.21
CA ILE A 311 12.13 22.23 -12.50
C ILE A 311 12.30 22.54 -13.99
N LYS A 312 11.71 21.73 -14.87
CA LYS A 312 11.70 21.99 -16.32
C LYS A 312 11.04 23.32 -16.65
N GLU A 313 9.85 23.58 -16.14
CA GLU A 313 9.13 24.84 -16.38
C GLU A 313 9.95 26.06 -15.94
N LEU A 314 10.59 26.01 -14.77
CA LEU A 314 11.43 27.09 -14.26
C LEU A 314 12.72 27.29 -15.08
N ALA A 315 13.34 26.21 -15.55
CA ALA A 315 14.60 26.27 -16.28
C ALA A 315 14.43 26.72 -17.74
N GLU A 316 13.30 26.38 -18.37
CA GLU A 316 12.98 26.76 -19.76
C GLU A 316 12.37 28.18 -19.86
N HIS A 317 11.78 28.67 -18.77
CA HIS A 317 11.15 29.99 -18.67
C HIS A 317 11.63 30.75 -17.42
N PRO A 318 12.93 31.09 -17.33
CA PRO A 318 13.52 31.77 -16.17
C PRO A 318 13.00 33.19 -15.96
#